data_AF-A0A558HNN8-F1
#
_entry.id   AF-A0A558HNN8-F1
#
_cell.length_a   1.000
_cell.length_b   1.000
_cell.length_c   1.000
_cell.angle_alpha   90.00
_cell.angle_beta   90.00
_cell.angle_gamma   90.00
#
_symmetry.space_group_name_H-M   'P 1'
#
loop_
_entity.id
_entity.type
_entity.pdbx_description
1 polymer ?
#
loop_
_entity_poly.entity_id
_entity_poly.type
_entity_poly.pdbx_seq_one_letter_code
_entity_poly.pdbx_strand_id
1 'polypeptide(L)'
;MQQNHDPAPQDEGFIELAPGTLEAIKAAGKKFDEDVKAGRAISGSSRWVMGPAGDRFCIRHSGPKPEPEVAPEPRTWWWRLLSWVLPD
;
A
#
# COMPACT_ATOMS: atom_id res chain seq x y z
N MET A 1 -54.48 1.79 7.06
CA MET A 1 -53.40 0.83 7.37
C MET A 1 -52.26 1.08 6.41
N GLN A 2 -51.20 1.76 6.86
CA GLN A 2 -49.91 1.81 6.17
C GLN A 2 -48.89 1.74 7.28
N GLN A 3 -48.40 0.53 7.55
CA GLN A 3 -47.27 0.30 8.45
C GLN A 3 -46.02 0.71 7.68
N ASN A 4 -45.41 1.83 8.09
CA ASN A 4 -44.05 2.16 7.67
C ASN A 4 -43.13 1.11 8.31
N HIS A 5 -42.66 0.19 7.50
CA HIS A 5 -41.63 -0.76 7.88
C HIS A 5 -40.29 -0.03 7.73
N ASP A 6 -39.85 0.64 8.79
CA ASP A 6 -38.44 1.05 8.92
C ASP A 6 -37.58 -0.22 8.90
N PRO A 7 -36.69 -0.44 7.92
CA PRO A 7 -35.74 -1.52 8.00
C PRO A 7 -34.79 -1.21 9.16
N ALA A 8 -34.70 -2.15 10.10
CA ALA A 8 -33.75 -2.10 11.21
C ALA A 8 -32.32 -1.79 10.70
N PRO A 9 -31.48 -1.11 11.50
CA PRO A 9 -30.08 -0.89 11.14
C PRO A 9 -29.43 -2.25 10.90
N GLN A 10 -29.24 -2.56 9.61
CA GLN A 10 -28.50 -3.70 9.12
C GLN A 10 -27.18 -3.80 9.89
N ASP A 11 -27.00 -4.94 10.56
CA ASP A 11 -25.84 -5.29 11.38
C ASP A 11 -24.56 -4.68 10.80
N GLU A 12 -23.87 -3.87 11.60
CA GLU A 12 -22.53 -3.40 11.27
C GLU A 12 -21.68 -4.63 10.95
N GLY A 13 -21.35 -4.80 9.66
CA GLY A 13 -20.98 -6.07 9.05
C GLY A 13 -19.74 -6.68 9.66
N PHE A 14 -19.93 -7.62 10.57
CA PHE A 14 -18.85 -8.45 11.09
C PHE A 14 -18.34 -9.34 9.95
N ILE A 15 -17.07 -9.15 9.59
CA ILE A 15 -16.40 -10.01 8.62
C ILE A 15 -15.85 -11.19 9.39
N GLU A 16 -16.46 -12.36 9.20
CA GLU A 16 -15.91 -13.61 9.72
C GLU A 16 -14.64 -13.96 8.95
N LEU A 17 -13.51 -13.97 9.65
CA LEU A 17 -12.22 -14.34 9.08
C LEU A 17 -11.99 -15.84 9.24
N ALA A 18 -11.33 -16.44 8.26
CA ALA A 18 -10.94 -17.84 8.38
C ALA A 18 -10.01 -18.04 9.59
N PRO A 19 -10.08 -19.18 10.29
CA PRO A 19 -9.15 -19.51 11.35
C PRO A 19 -7.69 -19.39 10.86
N GLY A 20 -6.81 -18.77 11.64
CA GLY A 20 -5.41 -18.58 11.27
C GLY A 20 -5.12 -17.30 10.45
N THR A 21 -6.15 -16.58 10.00
CA THR A 21 -5.98 -15.37 9.19
C THR A 21 -5.29 -14.25 9.97
N LEU A 22 -5.65 -14.05 11.23
CA LEU A 22 -5.03 -13.02 12.07
C LEU A 22 -3.56 -13.33 12.33
N GLU A 23 -3.22 -14.59 12.55
CA GLU A 23 -1.85 -15.08 12.71
C GLU A 23 -1.04 -14.88 11.43
N ALA A 24 -1.62 -15.17 10.26
CA ALA A 24 -0.98 -14.93 8.97
C ALA A 24 -0.71 -13.44 8.73
N ILE A 25 -1.68 -12.57 9.03
CA ILE A 25 -1.52 -11.11 8.92
C ILE A 25 -0.41 -10.62 9.86
N LYS A 26 -0.39 -11.07 11.13
CA LYS A 26 0.65 -10.71 12.10
C LYS A 26 2.04 -11.18 11.65
N ALA A 27 2.15 -12.42 11.16
CA ALA A 27 3.41 -12.96 10.66
C ALA A 27 3.91 -12.19 9.43
N ALA A 28 3.01 -11.84 8.51
CA ALA A 28 3.33 -11.05 7.34
C ALA A 28 3.76 -9.62 7.70
N GLY A 29 3.10 -8.99 8.68
CA GLY A 29 3.50 -7.70 9.24
C GLY A 29 4.91 -7.73 9.83
N LYS A 30 5.20 -8.70 10.71
CA LYS A 30 6.53 -8.87 11.30
C LYS A 30 7.62 -9.05 10.24
N LYS A 31 7.36 -9.90 9.23
CA LYS A 31 8.29 -10.11 8.13
C LYS A 31 8.50 -8.82 7.32
N PHE A 32 7.45 -8.02 7.12
CA PHE A 32 7.54 -6.76 6.40
C PHE A 32 8.38 -5.73 7.16
N ASP A 33 8.24 -5.65 8.49
CA ASP A 33 9.10 -4.80 9.33
C ASP A 33 10.56 -5.24 9.27
N GLU A 34 10.83 -6.55 9.28
CA GLU A 34 12.18 -7.10 9.10
C GLU A 34 12.75 -6.80 7.70
N ASP A 35 11.93 -6.87 6.65
CA ASP A 35 12.32 -6.48 5.30
C ASP A 35 12.67 -4.99 5.22
N VAL A 36 11.92 -4.12 5.90
CA VAL A 36 12.23 -2.68 5.97
C VAL A 36 13.54 -2.45 6.71
N LYS A 37 13.75 -3.10 7.87
CA LYS A 37 15.01 -3.01 8.64
C LYS A 37 16.21 -3.52 7.83
N ALA A 38 16.02 -4.55 7.02
CA ALA A 38 17.05 -5.12 6.16
C ALA A 38 17.25 -4.35 4.84
N GLY A 39 16.49 -3.27 4.59
CA GLY A 39 16.56 -2.49 3.34
C GLY A 39 16.00 -3.20 2.11
N ARG A 40 15.30 -4.33 2.28
CA ARG A 40 14.62 -5.06 1.18
C ARG A 40 13.26 -4.45 0.84
N ALA A 41 12.70 -3.66 1.74
CA ALA A 41 11.43 -2.96 1.56
C ALA A 41 11.54 -1.49 1.96
N ILE A 42 10.67 -0.66 1.39
CA ILE A 42 10.65 0.78 1.64
C ILE A 42 9.73 1.06 2.84
N SER A 43 10.22 1.81 3.83
CA SER A 43 9.38 2.30 4.93
C SER A 43 8.18 3.09 4.41
N GLY A 44 7.01 2.96 5.06
CA GLY A 44 5.79 3.65 4.65
C GLY A 44 5.10 3.06 3.41
N SER A 45 5.71 2.06 2.76
CA SER A 45 5.11 1.32 1.66
C SER A 45 4.07 0.29 2.14
N SER A 46 3.27 -0.21 1.21
CA SER A 46 2.23 -1.21 1.47
C SER A 46 2.47 -2.46 0.63
N ARG A 47 2.07 -3.62 1.14
CA ARG A 47 2.20 -4.92 0.49
C ARG A 47 0.89 -5.69 0.59
N TRP A 48 0.50 -6.31 -0.52
CA TRP A 48 -0.63 -7.24 -0.55
C TRP A 48 -0.19 -8.64 -0.11
N VAL A 49 -1.00 -9.29 0.70
CA VAL A 49 -0.75 -10.63 1.24
C VAL A 49 -2.01 -11.48 1.08
N MET A 50 -1.84 -12.73 0.68
CA MET A 50 -2.93 -13.71 0.64
C MET A 50 -3.11 -14.33 2.03
N GLY A 51 -4.34 -14.34 2.52
CA GLY A 51 -4.75 -15.10 3.68
C GLY A 51 -4.94 -16.60 3.34
N PRO A 52 -5.08 -17.44 4.37
CA PRO A 52 -5.17 -18.89 4.22
C PRO A 52 -6.43 -19.36 3.48
N ALA A 53 -7.49 -18.53 3.46
CA ALA A 53 -8.73 -18.84 2.74
C ALA A 53 -8.78 -18.22 1.33
N GLY A 54 -7.69 -17.62 0.86
CA GLY A 54 -7.64 -16.94 -0.44
C GLY A 54 -8.11 -15.49 -0.43
N ASP A 55 -8.41 -14.97 0.75
CA ASP A 55 -8.61 -13.57 1.08
C ASP A 55 -7.34 -12.73 0.83
N ARG A 56 -7.50 -11.43 0.57
CA ARG A 56 -6.39 -10.50 0.27
C ARG A 56 -6.36 -9.34 1.25
N PHE A 57 -5.23 -9.15 1.90
CA PHE A 57 -5.00 -8.06 2.85
C PHE A 57 -3.91 -7.13 2.38
N CYS A 58 -4.13 -5.83 2.56
CA CYS A 58 -3.09 -4.83 2.38
C CYS A 58 -2.48 -4.50 3.74
N ILE A 59 -1.18 -4.72 3.89
CA ILE A 59 -0.42 -4.39 5.09
C ILE A 59 0.46 -3.19 4.77
N ARG A 60 0.40 -2.15 5.60
CA ARG A 60 1.23 -0.95 5.47
C ARG A 60 2.22 -0.87 6.61
N HIS A 61 3.48 -0.61 6.30
CA HIS A 61 4.48 -0.35 7.32
C HIS A 61 4.26 1.04 7.90
N SER A 62 4.08 1.13 9.22
CA SER A 62 3.93 2.40 9.95
C SER A 62 5.29 3.07 10.10
N GLY A 63 5.75 3.72 9.04
CA GLY A 63 6.96 4.54 9.07
C GLY A 63 6.89 5.66 8.04
N PRO A 64 7.72 6.70 8.17
CA PRO A 64 7.79 7.75 7.18
C PRO A 64 8.17 7.12 5.84
N LYS A 65 7.45 7.51 4.79
CA LYS A 65 7.86 7.19 3.43
C LYS A 65 9.08 8.06 3.13
N PRO A 66 10.24 7.49 2.79
CA PRO A 66 11.37 8.32 2.37
C PRO A 66 10.90 9.13 1.16
N GLU A 67 11.10 10.45 1.22
CA GLU A 67 10.88 11.30 0.05
C GLU A 67 11.81 10.77 -1.05
N PRO A 68 11.32 10.62 -2.29
CA PRO A 68 12.22 10.34 -3.38
C PRO A 68 13.22 11.50 -3.43
N GLU A 69 14.51 11.22 -3.23
CA GLU A 69 15.53 12.18 -3.63
C GLU A 69 15.22 12.54 -5.08
N VAL A 70 14.96 13.82 -5.33
CA VAL A 70 14.73 14.34 -6.67
C VAL A 70 16.01 14.05 -7.44
N ALA A 71 16.04 12.91 -8.13
CA ALA A 71 17.10 12.60 -9.06
C ALA A 71 17.17 13.79 -10.03
N PRO A 72 18.35 14.39 -10.26
CA PRO A 72 18.46 15.45 -11.27
C PRO A 72 17.88 14.89 -12.56
N GLU A 73 16.90 15.59 -13.13
CA GLU A 73 16.11 15.09 -14.25
C GLU A 73 17.04 14.43 -15.27
N PRO A 74 16.77 13.18 -15.70
CA PRO A 74 17.61 12.56 -16.70
C PRO A 74 17.56 13.48 -17.90
N ARG A 75 18.70 14.10 -18.24
CA ARG A 75 18.84 15.02 -19.38
C ARG A 75 18.33 14.29 -20.60
N THR A 76 17.06 14.50 -20.92
CA THR A 76 16.41 13.84 -22.04
C THR A 76 17.07 14.35 -23.31
N TRP A 77 16.98 13.58 -24.40
CA TRP A 77 17.61 13.95 -25.67
C TRP A 77 17.19 15.34 -26.17
N TRP A 78 16.07 15.87 -25.66
CA TRP A 78 15.46 17.15 -26.02
C TRP A 78 16.32 18.32 -25.53
N TRP A 79 16.97 18.18 -24.37
CA TRP A 79 17.98 19.14 -23.91
C TRP A 79 19.16 19.24 -24.87
N ARG A 80 19.53 18.14 -25.50
CA ARG A 80 20.62 18.09 -26.49
C ARG A 80 20.22 18.79 -27.79
N LEU A 81 18.95 18.68 -28.20
CA LEU A 81 18.41 19.40 -29.35
C LEU A 81 18.23 20.91 -29.08
N LEU A 82 17.83 21.30 -27.87
CA LEU A 82 17.68 22.71 -27.49
C LEU A 82 19.04 23.46 -27.37
N SER A 83 20.12 22.76 -27.04
CA SER A 83 21.48 23.35 -26.98
C SER A 83 22.05 23.81 -28.33
N TRP A 84 21.44 23.41 -29.45
CA TRP A 84 21.83 23.87 -30.79
C TRP A 84 21.04 25.09 -31.28
N VAL A 85 20.00 25.52 -30.54
CA VAL A 85 19.06 26.58 -30.95
C VAL A 85 19.28 27.91 -30.21
N LEU A 86 20.01 27.92 -29.09
CA LEU A 86 20.46 29.17 -28.44
C LEU A 86 21.98 29.34 -28.65
N PRO A 87 22.44 30.35 -29.40
CA PRO A 87 23.79 30.86 -29.20
C PRO A 87 23.87 31.57 -27.85
N ASP A 88 25.06 31.55 -27.24
CA ASP A 88 25.43 32.19 -25.97
C ASP A 88 24.99 33.68 -25.90
#